data_AF-A0A9X8E498-F1
#
_entry.id   AF-A0A9X8E498-F1
#
_cell.length_a   1.000
_cell.length_b   1.000
_cell.length_c   1.000
_cell.angle_alpha   90.00
_cell.angle_beta   90.00
_cell.angle_gamma   90.00
#
_symmetry.space_group_name_H-M   'P 1'
#
loop_
_entity.id
_entity.type
_entity.pdbx_description
1 polymer ?
#
loop_
_entity_poly.entity_id
_entity_poly.type
_entity_poly.pdbx_seq_one_letter_code
_entity_poly.pdbx_strand_id
1 'polypeptide(L)'
;MWRRQSVLRTTSWLQASSRALLSFEATTSKPTIKPLYSIEKQKHLLQVVQAVHEEAGRPKAISIKSLFRIPSSDKYPLALQGMFFPATKLRKEKREGHLDADIVAALEAMGFVWKVDQFQWSQTQLALTKYKEFHGNLLVQSDFKVPKDDPVWPTELWSKKLGVAVARIRAHKTTLPPEKKQWLDSTGFVWDAAELHWKSNLAALETFKAMHDHLLVPSEFVVPADDPQWPVEMWGLKLGKCDLQVAK
;
A
#
# COMPACT_ATOMS: atom_id res chain seq x y z
N MET A 1 39.86 -74.51 29.63
CA MET A 1 38.84 -75.09 28.73
C MET A 1 38.50 -74.02 27.69
N TRP A 2 39.08 -74.08 26.49
CA TRP A 2 38.42 -74.52 25.24
C TRP A 2 37.18 -73.69 24.88
N ARG A 3 36.98 -73.13 23.68
CA ARG A 3 37.81 -72.77 22.50
C ARG A 3 36.87 -71.94 21.58
N ARG A 4 37.42 -70.90 20.94
CA ARG A 4 36.79 -70.11 19.85
C ARG A 4 37.02 -70.77 18.47
N GLN A 5 36.33 -70.22 17.46
CA GLN A 5 36.53 -70.22 15.98
C GLN A 5 35.38 -70.92 15.23
N SER A 6 34.60 -70.28 14.35
CA SER A 6 34.89 -69.52 13.10
C SER A 6 35.37 -70.41 11.96
N VAL A 7 34.61 -70.53 10.85
CA VAL A 7 35.02 -70.47 9.41
C VAL A 7 33.70 -70.39 8.60
N LEU A 8 33.33 -69.41 7.75
CA LEU A 8 33.86 -68.84 6.49
C LEU A 8 34.01 -69.81 5.29
N ARG A 9 33.31 -69.51 4.18
CA ARG A 9 33.66 -69.71 2.75
C ARG A 9 32.85 -68.67 1.98
N THR A 10 33.34 -67.57 1.42
CA THR A 10 34.30 -67.30 0.31
C THR A 10 33.92 -67.92 -1.05
N THR A 11 33.54 -67.06 -2.00
CA THR A 11 34.18 -66.95 -3.33
C THR A 11 33.89 -65.58 -3.95
N SER A 12 34.87 -65.09 -4.71
CA SER A 12 35.04 -63.74 -5.24
C SER A 12 35.55 -63.84 -6.69
N TRP A 13 35.40 -62.73 -7.45
CA TRP A 13 36.03 -62.36 -8.74
C TRP A 13 35.41 -62.98 -10.01
N LEU A 14 35.22 -62.34 -11.17
CA LEU A 14 35.50 -61.05 -11.85
C LEU A 14 34.32 -60.84 -12.84
N GLN A 15 33.91 -59.67 -13.32
CA GLN A 15 34.66 -58.84 -14.26
C GLN A 15 33.85 -57.57 -14.59
N ALA A 16 34.55 -56.43 -14.65
CA ALA A 16 34.02 -55.13 -15.00
C ALA A 16 33.58 -55.04 -16.47
N SER A 17 32.54 -54.26 -16.76
CA SER A 17 32.49 -53.49 -18.01
C SER A 17 31.69 -52.20 -17.84
N SER A 18 32.48 -51.13 -17.73
CA SER A 18 32.25 -49.75 -18.16
C SER A 18 30.88 -49.45 -18.82
N ARG A 19 30.07 -48.63 -18.14
CA ARG A 19 29.04 -47.83 -18.82
C ARG A 19 29.16 -46.40 -18.32
N ALA A 20 29.77 -45.57 -19.18
CA ALA A 20 29.92 -44.15 -18.99
C ALA A 20 28.55 -43.51 -18.68
N LEU A 21 28.41 -42.99 -17.46
CA LEU A 21 27.38 -42.01 -17.14
C LEU A 21 27.83 -40.71 -17.82
N LEU A 22 27.34 -40.47 -19.03
CA LEU A 22 27.30 -39.13 -19.59
C LEU A 22 26.42 -38.30 -18.66
N SER A 23 27.05 -37.55 -17.76
CA SER A 23 26.44 -36.41 -17.09
C SER A 23 26.03 -35.43 -18.18
N PHE A 24 24.78 -35.53 -18.63
CA PHE A 24 24.14 -34.51 -19.43
C PHE A 24 23.92 -33.33 -18.48
N GLU A 25 24.95 -32.49 -18.31
CA GLU A 25 24.77 -31.13 -17.80
C GLU A 25 23.89 -30.43 -18.83
N ALA A 26 22.58 -30.54 -18.63
CA ALA A 26 21.59 -29.73 -19.31
C ALA A 26 21.78 -28.30 -18.81
N THR A 27 22.78 -27.60 -19.36
CA THR A 27 22.90 -26.16 -19.33
C THR A 27 21.72 -25.62 -20.13
N THR A 28 20.55 -25.63 -19.52
CA THR A 28 19.38 -24.93 -20.01
C THR A 28 19.66 -23.45 -19.79
N SER A 29 20.42 -22.85 -20.71
CA SER A 29 20.57 -21.40 -20.75
C SER A 29 19.19 -20.82 -20.96
N LYS A 30 18.64 -20.20 -19.91
CA LYS A 30 17.41 -19.43 -19.94
C LYS A 30 17.46 -18.52 -21.19
N PRO A 31 16.44 -18.52 -22.06
CA PRO A 31 16.48 -17.72 -23.28
C PRO A 31 16.77 -16.26 -22.92
N THR A 32 17.83 -15.72 -23.51
CA THR A 32 18.26 -14.32 -23.34
C THR A 32 17.19 -13.41 -23.92
N ILE A 33 16.28 -12.96 -23.06
CA ILE A 33 15.25 -11.98 -23.40
C ILE A 33 15.98 -10.68 -23.77
N LYS A 34 15.80 -10.20 -25.01
CA LYS A 34 16.39 -8.93 -25.43
C LYS A 34 15.76 -7.78 -24.61
N PRO A 35 16.57 -6.85 -24.07
CA PRO A 35 16.06 -5.72 -23.31
C PRO A 35 15.16 -4.84 -24.21
N LEU A 36 14.04 -4.35 -23.68
CA LEU A 36 13.07 -3.57 -24.46
C LEU A 36 13.62 -2.20 -24.89
N TYR A 37 14.58 -1.68 -24.14
CA TYR A 37 15.16 -0.35 -24.36
C TYR A 37 16.65 -0.45 -24.63
N SER A 38 17.08 0.09 -25.77
CA SER A 38 18.49 0.38 -26.03
C SER A 38 19.03 1.38 -25.01
N ILE A 39 20.34 1.36 -24.76
CA ILE A 39 21.01 2.26 -23.82
C ILE A 39 20.70 3.73 -24.14
N GLU A 40 20.69 4.10 -25.42
CA GLU A 40 20.33 5.46 -25.87
C GLU A 40 18.90 5.85 -25.46
N LYS A 41 17.93 4.93 -25.62
CA LYS A 41 16.56 5.16 -25.19
C LYS A 41 16.45 5.28 -23.68
N GLN A 42 17.22 4.49 -22.92
CA GLN A 42 17.27 4.61 -21.46
C GLN A 42 17.83 5.98 -21.04
N LYS A 43 18.86 6.50 -21.72
CA LYS A 43 19.39 7.86 -21.50
C LYS A 43 18.37 8.95 -21.81
N HIS A 44 17.61 8.84 -22.91
CA HIS A 44 16.52 9.76 -23.19
C HIS A 44 15.43 9.72 -22.11
N LEU A 45 15.09 8.54 -21.57
CA LEU A 45 14.14 8.43 -20.46
C LEU A 45 14.67 9.09 -19.17
N LEU A 46 15.98 8.95 -18.90
CA LEU A 46 16.64 9.64 -17.78
C LEU A 46 16.55 11.16 -17.92
N GLN A 47 16.83 11.70 -19.12
CA GLN A 47 16.70 13.14 -19.41
C GLN A 47 15.29 13.66 -19.17
N VAL A 48 14.26 12.89 -19.57
CA VAL A 48 12.86 13.27 -19.29
C VAL A 48 12.62 13.36 -17.79
N VAL A 49 13.09 12.38 -17.00
CA VAL A 49 12.92 12.40 -15.53
C VAL A 49 13.68 13.57 -14.90
N GLN A 50 14.89 13.87 -15.39
CA GLN A 50 15.69 15.00 -14.92
C GLN A 50 15.01 16.34 -15.21
N ALA A 51 14.49 16.55 -16.42
CA ALA A 51 13.75 17.76 -16.77
C ALA A 51 12.51 17.93 -15.89
N VAL A 52 11.75 16.85 -15.64
CA VAL A 52 10.60 16.87 -14.72
C VAL A 52 11.02 17.17 -13.28
N HIS A 53 12.18 16.66 -12.84
CA HIS A 53 12.71 16.92 -11.50
C HIS A 53 13.08 18.38 -11.31
N GLU A 54 13.74 18.98 -12.30
CA GLU A 54 14.08 20.40 -12.29
C GLU A 54 12.84 21.30 -12.33
N GLU A 55 11.87 20.98 -13.19
CA GLU A 55 10.61 21.75 -13.29
C GLU A 55 9.75 21.67 -12.03
N ALA A 56 9.79 20.55 -11.31
CA ALA A 56 9.10 20.36 -10.05
C ALA A 56 9.83 21.00 -8.84
N GLY A 57 10.96 21.68 -9.06
CA GLY A 57 11.74 22.29 -7.98
C GLY A 57 12.54 21.31 -7.14
N ARG A 58 12.99 20.20 -7.75
CA ARG A 58 13.81 19.14 -7.13
C ARG A 58 13.18 18.52 -5.88
N PRO A 59 11.98 17.94 -5.98
CA PRO A 59 11.31 17.32 -4.85
C PRO A 59 12.10 16.09 -4.36
N LYS A 60 11.89 15.74 -3.09
CA LYS A 60 12.52 14.57 -2.46
C LYS A 60 12.15 13.24 -3.13
N ALA A 61 10.95 13.15 -3.71
CA ALA A 61 10.50 11.97 -4.44
C ALA A 61 9.65 12.37 -5.65
N ILE A 62 9.85 11.67 -6.77
CA ILE A 62 9.10 11.89 -8.02
C ILE A 62 8.32 10.65 -8.41
N SER A 63 7.01 10.82 -8.51
CA SER A 63 6.11 9.80 -9.05
C SER A 63 5.49 10.28 -10.36
N ILE A 64 6.08 9.84 -11.48
CA ILE A 64 5.51 10.12 -12.80
C ILE A 64 4.37 9.12 -13.07
N LYS A 65 3.18 9.67 -13.39
CA LYS A 65 2.00 8.90 -13.77
C LYS A 65 2.16 8.35 -15.19
N SER A 66 1.59 7.17 -15.46
CA SER A 66 1.68 6.54 -16.78
C SER A 66 1.02 7.35 -17.92
N LEU A 67 0.13 8.28 -17.59
CA LEU A 67 -0.54 9.17 -18.55
C LEU A 67 0.17 10.52 -18.72
N PHE A 68 1.37 10.68 -18.16
CA PHE A 68 2.17 11.88 -18.38
C PHE A 68 2.60 11.94 -19.84
N ARG A 69 2.12 12.95 -20.56
CA ARG A 69 2.52 13.26 -21.93
C ARG A 69 3.72 14.18 -21.90
N ILE A 70 4.79 13.78 -22.58
CA ILE A 70 6.03 14.56 -22.64
C ILE A 70 5.78 15.82 -23.48
N PRO A 71 5.97 17.02 -22.94
CA PRO A 71 5.78 18.27 -23.68
C PRO A 71 6.73 18.38 -24.88
N SER A 72 6.29 19.08 -25.93
CA SER A 72 7.13 19.45 -27.07
C SER A 72 7.96 20.69 -26.73
N SER A 73 8.92 20.54 -25.82
CA SER A 73 9.83 21.59 -25.37
C SER A 73 11.28 21.14 -25.53
N ASP A 74 12.18 22.09 -25.77
CA ASP A 74 13.62 21.86 -26.02
C ASP A 74 14.33 21.14 -24.86
N LYS A 75 13.72 21.14 -23.67
CA LYS A 75 14.21 20.42 -22.49
C LYS A 75 14.04 18.89 -22.60
N TYR A 76 13.18 18.42 -23.50
CA TYR A 76 12.85 17.02 -23.66
C TYR A 76 13.41 16.48 -24.99
N PRO A 77 13.93 15.24 -25.01
CA PRO A 77 14.49 14.66 -26.21
C PRO A 77 13.43 14.54 -27.32
N LEU A 78 13.75 15.07 -28.51
CA LEU A 78 12.85 15.15 -29.67
C LEU A 78 12.16 13.81 -29.98
N ALA A 79 12.89 12.70 -29.82
CA ALA A 79 12.39 11.35 -30.08
C ALA A 79 11.22 10.91 -29.17
N LEU A 80 11.02 11.55 -28.02
CA LEU A 80 9.98 11.19 -27.05
C LEU A 80 8.91 12.28 -26.87
N GLN A 81 9.04 13.42 -27.54
CA GLN A 81 8.07 14.51 -27.43
C GLN A 81 6.70 14.08 -27.93
N GLY A 82 5.65 14.50 -27.23
CA GLY A 82 4.26 14.15 -27.54
C GLY A 82 3.87 12.72 -27.19
N MET A 83 4.82 11.85 -26.83
CA MET A 83 4.56 10.48 -26.36
C MET A 83 4.22 10.44 -24.86
N PHE A 84 3.55 9.38 -24.44
CA PHE A 84 3.39 9.08 -23.02
C PHE A 84 4.69 8.53 -22.44
N PHE A 85 5.11 9.06 -21.30
CA PHE A 85 6.29 8.54 -20.60
C PHE A 85 6.01 7.10 -20.11
N PRO A 86 6.81 6.11 -20.53
CA PRO A 86 6.51 4.70 -20.30
C PRO A 86 6.91 4.24 -18.89
N ALA A 87 6.45 4.93 -17.84
CA ALA A 87 6.81 4.65 -16.44
C ALA A 87 6.57 3.19 -16.02
N THR A 88 5.44 2.60 -16.44
CA THR A 88 5.10 1.21 -16.11
C THR A 88 6.08 0.22 -16.74
N LYS A 89 6.46 0.46 -18.00
CA LYS A 89 7.42 -0.39 -18.70
C LYS A 89 8.83 -0.20 -18.13
N LEU A 90 9.24 1.04 -17.84
CA LEU A 90 10.51 1.33 -17.19
C LEU A 90 10.66 0.60 -15.84
N ARG A 91 9.64 0.61 -14.99
CA ARG A 91 9.64 -0.13 -13.72
C ARG A 91 9.72 -1.65 -13.93
N LYS A 92 9.08 -2.17 -14.99
CA LYS A 92 9.16 -3.59 -15.36
C LYS A 92 10.59 -3.97 -15.77
N GLU A 93 11.22 -3.20 -16.65
CA GLU A 93 12.61 -3.45 -17.09
C GLU A 93 13.60 -3.41 -15.93
N LYS A 94 13.40 -2.51 -14.94
CA LYS A 94 14.23 -2.49 -13.72
C LYS A 94 14.14 -3.80 -12.94
N ARG A 95 12.93 -4.34 -12.80
CA ARG A 95 12.70 -5.60 -12.09
C ARG A 95 13.29 -6.80 -12.83
N GLU A 96 13.30 -6.74 -14.15
CA GLU A 96 13.86 -7.78 -15.03
C GLU A 96 15.39 -7.67 -15.19
N GLY A 97 16.00 -6.57 -14.72
CA GLY A 97 17.45 -6.38 -14.76
C GLY A 97 17.97 -5.90 -16.11
N HIS A 98 17.11 -5.34 -16.96
CA HIS A 98 17.44 -4.87 -18.31
C HIS A 98 17.87 -3.39 -18.37
N LEU A 99 17.87 -2.70 -17.23
CA LEU A 99 18.31 -1.32 -17.14
C LEU A 99 19.79 -1.24 -16.77
N ASP A 100 20.47 -0.29 -17.38
CA ASP A 100 21.85 0.05 -17.05
C ASP A 100 21.97 0.53 -15.59
N ALA A 101 23.02 0.07 -14.90
CA ALA A 101 23.21 0.34 -13.48
C ALA A 101 23.40 1.83 -13.19
N ASP A 102 24.08 2.57 -14.06
CA ASP A 102 24.34 4.00 -13.87
C ASP A 102 23.04 4.80 -14.04
N ILE A 103 22.18 4.37 -14.97
CA ILE A 103 20.87 4.99 -15.19
C ILE A 103 19.95 4.73 -13.99
N VAL A 104 19.96 3.51 -13.44
CA VAL A 104 19.20 3.20 -12.23
C VAL A 104 19.69 4.03 -11.06
N ALA A 105 21.00 4.13 -10.85
CA ALA A 105 21.60 4.93 -9.79
C ALA A 105 21.23 6.43 -9.92
N ALA A 106 21.27 6.98 -11.14
CA ALA A 106 20.88 8.36 -11.39
C ALA A 106 19.38 8.61 -11.10
N LEU A 107 18.50 7.69 -11.50
CA LEU A 107 17.08 7.76 -11.19
C LEU A 107 16.81 7.64 -9.67
N GLU A 108 17.55 6.78 -8.97
CA GLU A 108 17.46 6.62 -7.51
C GLU A 108 17.95 7.87 -6.78
N ALA A 109 19.04 8.50 -7.24
CA ALA A 109 19.54 9.76 -6.69
C ALA A 109 18.54 10.93 -6.82
N MET A 110 17.74 10.94 -7.89
CA MET A 110 16.66 11.93 -8.08
C MET A 110 15.36 11.58 -7.32
N GLY A 111 15.34 10.47 -6.57
CA GLY A 111 14.16 10.04 -5.82
C GLY A 111 13.05 9.49 -6.71
N PHE A 112 13.37 8.90 -7.87
CA PHE A 112 12.36 8.30 -8.73
C PHE A 112 11.66 7.12 -8.04
N VAL A 113 10.33 7.18 -7.97
CA VAL A 113 9.52 6.17 -7.30
C VAL A 113 9.36 4.92 -8.16
N TRP A 114 10.15 3.90 -7.85
CA TRP A 114 10.06 2.57 -8.45
C TRP A 114 8.84 1.78 -7.97
N LYS A 115 8.59 1.75 -6.66
CA LYS A 115 7.47 1.04 -6.04
C LYS A 115 6.35 2.03 -5.68
N VAL A 116 5.48 2.30 -6.65
CA VAL A 116 4.37 3.26 -6.48
C VAL A 116 3.46 2.87 -5.33
N ASP A 117 3.16 1.58 -5.17
CA ASP A 117 2.26 1.10 -4.12
C ASP A 117 2.82 1.32 -2.70
N GLN A 118 4.14 1.15 -2.54
CA GLN A 118 4.83 1.39 -1.28
C GLN A 118 4.87 2.89 -0.96
N PHE A 119 5.15 3.73 -1.96
CA PHE A 119 5.14 5.18 -1.81
C PHE A 119 3.74 5.75 -1.52
N GLN A 120 2.71 5.28 -2.23
CA GLN A 120 1.33 5.67 -1.94
C GLN A 120 0.89 5.20 -0.55
N TRP A 121 1.36 4.02 -0.12
CA TRP A 121 1.10 3.51 1.22
C TRP A 121 1.75 4.38 2.30
N SER A 122 3.03 4.72 2.19
CA SER A 122 3.71 5.59 3.17
C SER A 122 3.04 6.96 3.28
N GLN A 123 2.64 7.56 2.16
CA GLN A 123 1.86 8.79 2.15
C GLN A 123 0.49 8.61 2.83
N THR A 124 -0.14 7.45 2.68
CA THR A 124 -1.44 7.16 3.31
C THR A 124 -1.28 6.97 4.81
N GLN A 125 -0.22 6.30 5.27
CA GLN A 125 0.10 6.18 6.69
C GLN A 125 0.32 7.56 7.33
N LEU A 126 1.16 8.39 6.72
CA LEU A 126 1.40 9.76 7.19
C LEU A 126 0.11 10.58 7.25
N ALA A 127 -0.73 10.45 6.22
CA ALA A 127 -2.00 11.15 6.17
C ALA A 127 -3.00 10.67 7.24
N LEU A 128 -3.06 9.37 7.52
CA LEU A 128 -3.92 8.81 8.57
C LEU A 128 -3.45 9.20 9.96
N THR A 129 -2.13 9.17 10.22
CA THR A 129 -1.57 9.63 11.50
C THR A 129 -1.94 11.08 11.74
N LYS A 130 -1.74 11.95 10.74
CA LYS A 130 -2.14 13.37 10.83
C LYS A 130 -3.64 13.53 11.02
N TYR A 131 -4.47 12.83 10.23
CA TYR A 131 -5.91 12.87 10.39
C TYR A 131 -6.35 12.52 11.83
N LYS A 132 -5.75 11.48 12.42
CA LYS A 132 -6.03 11.06 13.79
C LYS A 132 -5.63 12.11 14.82
N GLU A 133 -4.50 12.79 14.64
CA GLU A 133 -4.07 13.88 15.53
C GLU A 133 -5.10 15.02 15.60
N PHE A 134 -5.76 15.36 14.49
CA PHE A 134 -6.73 16.47 14.46
C PHE A 134 -8.17 16.07 14.78
N HIS A 135 -8.61 14.90 14.31
CA HIS A 135 -10.00 14.46 14.44
C HIS A 135 -10.21 13.50 15.62
N GLY A 136 -9.14 13.01 16.26
CA GLY A 136 -9.19 12.03 17.35
C GLY A 136 -9.59 10.62 16.91
N ASN A 137 -10.10 10.44 15.69
CA ASN A 137 -10.55 9.17 15.14
C ASN A 137 -10.06 8.98 13.69
N LEU A 138 -10.28 7.78 13.15
CA LEU A 138 -9.94 7.41 11.76
C LEU A 138 -11.18 7.21 10.88
N LEU A 139 -12.27 7.90 11.20
CA LEU A 139 -13.48 7.96 10.38
C LEU A 139 -13.29 8.96 9.23
N VAL A 140 -12.45 8.59 8.27
CA VAL A 140 -12.28 9.39 7.06
C VAL A 140 -13.47 9.16 6.13
N GLN A 141 -14.14 10.25 5.76
CA GLN A 141 -15.20 10.25 4.74
C GLN A 141 -14.63 9.94 3.35
N SER A 142 -15.40 9.31 2.48
CA SER A 142 -14.92 8.81 1.18
C SER A 142 -14.54 9.92 0.19
N ASP A 143 -15.11 11.10 0.34
CA ASP A 143 -14.86 12.32 -0.44
C ASP A 143 -13.74 13.19 0.14
N PHE A 144 -13.28 12.90 1.36
CA PHE A 144 -12.26 13.69 2.03
C PHE A 144 -10.98 13.80 1.18
N LYS A 145 -10.59 15.05 0.95
CA LYS A 145 -9.39 15.43 0.22
C LYS A 145 -8.57 16.33 1.12
N VAL A 146 -7.28 16.04 1.23
CA VAL A 146 -6.35 16.90 1.98
C VAL A 146 -6.40 18.30 1.35
N PRO A 147 -6.72 19.35 2.14
CA PRO A 147 -6.73 20.72 1.66
C PRO A 147 -5.40 21.10 1.02
N LYS A 148 -5.47 21.93 0.00
CA LYS A 148 -4.27 22.54 -0.58
C LYS A 148 -3.95 23.78 0.25
N ASP A 149 -2.67 24.02 0.51
CA ASP A 149 -2.17 25.21 1.22
C ASP A 149 -2.49 25.25 2.74
N ASP A 150 -2.89 24.11 3.31
CA ASP A 150 -3.05 23.98 4.76
C ASP A 150 -1.69 23.58 5.39
N PRO A 151 -1.09 24.43 6.25
CA PRO A 151 0.22 24.18 6.85
C PRO A 151 0.23 23.00 7.82
N VAL A 152 -0.96 22.57 8.27
CA VAL A 152 -1.13 21.42 9.15
C VAL A 152 -0.74 20.12 8.43
N TRP A 153 -0.96 20.09 7.11
CA TRP A 153 -0.66 18.94 6.28
C TRP A 153 0.71 19.09 5.61
N PRO A 154 1.55 18.04 5.62
CA PRO A 154 2.74 17.98 4.79
C PRO A 154 2.40 18.31 3.33
N THR A 155 3.23 19.14 2.70
CA THR A 155 3.04 19.62 1.31
C THR A 155 2.89 18.46 0.31
N GLU A 156 3.56 17.34 0.57
CA GLU A 156 3.50 16.11 -0.23
C GLU A 156 2.12 15.44 -0.22
N LEU A 157 1.28 15.73 0.78
CA LEU A 157 -0.06 15.17 0.93
C LEU A 157 -1.15 16.09 0.36
N TRP A 158 -0.83 17.34 0.03
CA TRP A 158 -1.80 18.29 -0.48
C TRP A 158 -2.53 17.74 -1.71
N SER A 159 -3.84 17.97 -1.74
CA SER A 159 -4.74 17.42 -2.75
C SER A 159 -4.83 15.90 -2.86
N LYS A 160 -4.24 15.14 -1.93
CA LYS A 160 -4.42 13.68 -1.87
C LYS A 160 -5.86 13.36 -1.50
N LYS A 161 -6.49 12.50 -2.30
CA LYS A 161 -7.82 11.95 -2.03
C LYS A 161 -7.73 10.85 -0.97
N LEU A 162 -7.50 11.23 0.28
CA LEU A 162 -7.34 10.30 1.39
C LEU A 162 -8.62 9.46 1.60
N GLY A 163 -9.79 10.07 1.46
CA GLY A 163 -11.08 9.37 1.54
C GLY A 163 -11.22 8.21 0.56
N VAL A 164 -10.81 8.42 -0.69
CA VAL A 164 -10.81 7.37 -1.73
C VAL A 164 -9.82 6.26 -1.38
N ALA A 165 -8.64 6.60 -0.83
CA ALA A 165 -7.66 5.61 -0.41
C ALA A 165 -8.21 4.74 0.75
N VAL A 166 -8.84 5.37 1.75
CA VAL A 166 -9.47 4.70 2.88
C VAL A 166 -10.64 3.83 2.45
N ALA A 167 -11.50 4.31 1.56
CA ALA A 167 -12.60 3.53 1.00
C ALA A 167 -12.09 2.27 0.28
N ARG A 168 -11.00 2.39 -0.49
CA ARG A 168 -10.36 1.23 -1.13
C ARG A 168 -9.79 0.24 -0.12
N ILE A 169 -9.15 0.72 0.95
CA ILE A 169 -8.63 -0.11 2.04
C ILE A 169 -9.78 -0.92 2.68
N ARG A 170 -10.90 -0.27 2.99
CA ARG A 170 -12.10 -0.94 3.55
C ARG A 170 -12.68 -1.98 2.59
N ALA A 171 -12.84 -1.61 1.32
CA ALA A 171 -13.37 -2.51 0.29
C ALA A 171 -12.49 -3.76 0.05
N HIS A 172 -11.17 -3.66 0.27
CA HIS A 172 -10.20 -4.72 0.03
C HIS A 172 -9.66 -5.34 1.33
N LYS A 173 -10.40 -5.24 2.45
CA LYS A 173 -9.97 -5.75 3.78
C LYS A 173 -9.42 -7.18 3.75
N THR A 174 -9.99 -8.06 2.91
CA THR A 174 -9.60 -9.47 2.79
C THR A 174 -8.35 -9.70 1.94
N THR A 175 -8.06 -8.79 1.00
CA THR A 175 -6.90 -8.88 0.08
C THR A 175 -5.75 -7.96 0.49
N LEU A 176 -5.88 -7.27 1.62
CA LEU A 176 -4.82 -6.42 2.15
C LEU A 176 -3.61 -7.25 2.60
N PRO A 177 -2.38 -6.81 2.29
CA PRO A 177 -1.18 -7.40 2.86
C PRO A 177 -1.24 -7.40 4.40
N PRO A 178 -0.77 -8.48 5.07
CA PRO A 178 -0.89 -8.63 6.52
C PRO A 178 -0.21 -7.49 7.28
N GLU A 179 0.96 -7.04 6.83
CA GLU A 179 1.69 -5.92 7.42
C GLU A 179 0.87 -4.61 7.41
N LYS A 180 0.16 -4.34 6.31
CA LYS A 180 -0.67 -3.14 6.18
C LYS A 180 -1.88 -3.21 7.10
N LYS A 181 -2.51 -4.39 7.17
CA LYS A 181 -3.65 -4.64 8.04
C LYS A 181 -3.25 -4.49 9.52
N GLN A 182 -2.14 -5.10 9.93
CA GLN A 182 -1.64 -5.03 11.30
C GLN A 182 -1.35 -3.58 11.73
N TRP A 183 -0.76 -2.78 10.85
CA TRP A 183 -0.54 -1.34 11.13
C TRP A 183 -1.85 -0.55 11.27
N LEU A 184 -2.86 -0.86 10.45
CA LEU A 184 -4.19 -0.23 10.58
C LEU A 184 -4.87 -0.63 11.89
N ASP A 185 -4.81 -1.91 12.24
CA ASP A 185 -5.38 -2.43 13.49
C ASP A 185 -4.71 -1.79 14.71
N SER A 186 -3.37 -1.68 14.73
CA SER A 186 -2.63 -1.06 15.84
C SER A 186 -2.85 0.45 15.97
N THR A 187 -3.25 1.12 14.88
CA THR A 187 -3.58 2.55 14.91
C THR A 187 -5.03 2.83 15.30
N GLY A 188 -5.85 1.80 15.54
CA GLY A 188 -7.27 1.95 15.85
C GLY A 188 -8.11 2.31 14.64
N PHE A 189 -7.72 1.84 13.46
CA PHE A 189 -8.44 2.12 12.22
C PHE A 189 -9.85 1.51 12.24
N VAL A 190 -10.84 2.34 11.89
CA VAL A 190 -12.24 1.94 11.85
C VAL A 190 -12.56 1.28 10.51
N TRP A 191 -12.70 -0.04 10.53
CA TRP A 191 -13.02 -0.85 9.36
C TRP A 191 -14.47 -0.69 8.92
N ASP A 192 -15.39 -0.58 9.88
CA ASP A 192 -16.81 -0.44 9.64
C ASP A 192 -17.34 0.74 10.45
N ALA A 193 -17.71 1.80 9.73
CA ALA A 193 -18.29 2.99 10.35
C ALA A 193 -19.71 2.72 10.88
N ALA A 194 -20.47 1.82 10.24
CA ALA A 194 -21.79 1.43 10.71
C ALA A 194 -21.69 0.63 12.00
N GLU A 195 -20.72 -0.28 12.13
CA GLU A 195 -20.46 -1.01 13.37
C GLU A 195 -20.08 -0.06 14.51
N LEU A 196 -19.23 0.95 14.24
CA LEU A 196 -18.85 1.93 15.25
C LEU A 196 -20.04 2.80 15.67
N HIS A 197 -20.80 3.33 14.71
CA HIS A 197 -22.01 4.10 15.00
C HIS A 197 -23.04 3.25 15.76
N TRP A 198 -23.22 1.99 15.39
CA TRP A 198 -24.07 1.04 16.12
C TRP A 198 -23.63 0.90 17.57
N LYS A 199 -22.34 0.68 17.84
CA LYS A 199 -21.83 0.54 19.23
C LYS A 199 -22.05 1.82 20.05
N SER A 200 -21.75 2.98 19.46
CA SER A 200 -21.99 4.28 20.11
C SER A 200 -23.48 4.52 20.38
N ASN A 201 -24.34 4.23 19.40
CA ASN A 201 -25.79 4.39 19.52
C ASN A 201 -26.39 3.42 20.55
N LEU A 202 -25.91 2.17 20.59
CA LEU A 202 -26.36 1.17 21.55
C LEU A 202 -26.02 1.61 22.98
N ALA A 203 -24.78 2.03 23.23
CA ALA A 203 -24.36 2.50 24.55
C ALA A 203 -25.12 3.77 24.99
N ALA A 204 -25.41 4.66 24.05
CA ALA A 204 -26.25 5.83 24.31
C ALA A 204 -27.72 5.45 24.60
N LEU A 205 -28.28 4.44 23.92
CA LEU A 205 -29.61 3.92 24.22
C LEU A 205 -29.70 3.20 25.57
N GLU A 206 -28.66 2.47 25.96
CA GLU A 206 -28.56 1.86 27.29
C GLU A 206 -28.59 2.94 28.39
N THR A 207 -27.85 4.04 28.18
CA THR A 207 -27.85 5.20 29.07
C THR A 207 -29.23 5.86 29.10
N PHE A 208 -29.87 6.07 27.95
CA PHE A 208 -31.24 6.59 27.86
C PHE A 208 -32.24 5.71 28.63
N LYS A 209 -32.18 4.40 28.44
CA LYS A 209 -33.05 3.44 29.13
C LYS A 209 -32.83 3.47 30.64
N ALA A 210 -31.60 3.60 31.11
CA ALA A 210 -31.31 3.69 32.53
C ALA A 210 -31.91 4.94 33.20
N MET A 211 -32.01 6.06 32.46
CA MET A 211 -32.56 7.32 32.99
C MET A 211 -34.08 7.42 32.85
N HIS A 212 -34.66 6.92 31.76
CA HIS A 212 -36.07 7.11 31.43
C HIS A 212 -36.92 5.84 31.59
N ASP A 213 -36.30 4.70 31.91
CA ASP A 213 -36.93 3.38 32.04
C ASP A 213 -37.69 2.90 30.79
N HIS A 214 -37.41 3.52 29.63
CA HIS A 214 -38.00 3.16 28.34
C HIS A 214 -37.06 3.48 27.18
N LEU A 215 -37.37 2.96 25.98
CA LEU A 215 -36.60 3.17 24.75
C LEU A 215 -37.34 4.04 23.71
N LEU A 216 -38.42 4.71 24.10
CA LEU A 216 -39.15 5.66 23.26
C LEU A 216 -38.39 6.98 23.13
N VAL A 217 -37.31 6.97 22.35
CA VAL A 217 -36.49 8.15 22.09
C VAL A 217 -37.21 9.07 21.09
N PRO A 218 -37.42 10.36 21.41
CA PRO A 218 -37.99 11.32 20.45
C PRO A 218 -37.13 11.42 19.19
N SER A 219 -37.74 11.56 18.02
CA SER A 219 -37.02 11.55 16.72
C SER A 219 -35.97 12.66 16.55
N GLU A 220 -36.16 13.78 17.24
CA GLU A 220 -35.22 14.92 17.26
C GLU A 220 -34.35 14.94 18.53
N PHE A 221 -34.36 13.88 19.34
CA PHE A 221 -33.53 13.79 20.54
C PHE A 221 -32.04 13.75 20.18
N VAL A 222 -31.29 14.65 20.80
CA VAL A 222 -29.84 14.77 20.72
C VAL A 222 -29.30 14.68 22.13
N VAL A 223 -28.27 13.85 22.34
CA VAL A 223 -27.60 13.74 23.64
C VAL A 223 -27.08 15.13 24.05
N PRO A 224 -27.50 15.68 25.20
CA PRO A 224 -27.02 16.97 25.69
C PRO A 224 -25.51 16.96 25.91
N ALA A 225 -24.83 18.05 25.58
CA ALA A 225 -23.37 18.18 25.70
C ALA A 225 -22.91 18.75 27.04
N ASP A 226 -23.85 18.95 27.96
CA ASP A 226 -23.67 19.57 29.28
C ASP A 226 -24.21 18.68 30.41
N ASP A 227 -24.72 17.50 30.08
CA ASP A 227 -25.30 16.57 31.02
C ASP A 227 -24.27 15.50 31.45
N PRO A 228 -23.83 15.50 32.72
CA PRO A 228 -22.84 14.56 33.25
C PRO A 228 -23.38 13.13 33.36
N GLN A 229 -24.69 12.89 33.20
CA GLN A 229 -25.26 11.55 33.15
C GLN A 229 -24.91 10.82 31.85
N TRP A 230 -24.47 11.56 30.83
CA TRP A 230 -24.03 11.02 29.55
C TRP A 230 -22.51 10.99 29.48
N PRO A 231 -21.91 9.88 29.02
CA PRO A 231 -20.50 9.84 28.66
C PRO A 231 -20.18 10.93 27.63
N VAL A 232 -19.05 11.62 27.82
CA VAL A 232 -18.63 12.77 26.99
C VAL A 232 -18.50 12.37 25.52
N GLU A 233 -18.15 11.11 25.24
CA GLU A 233 -18.04 10.58 23.88
C GLU A 233 -19.39 10.50 23.15
N MET A 234 -20.50 10.61 23.87
CA MET A 234 -21.86 10.50 23.33
C MET A 234 -22.54 11.85 23.14
N TRP A 235 -21.94 12.94 23.65
CA TRP A 235 -22.48 14.29 23.56
C TRP A 235 -22.69 14.71 22.10
N GLY A 236 -23.88 15.24 21.80
CA GLY A 236 -24.26 15.65 20.44
C GLY A 236 -24.70 14.52 19.50
N LEU A 237 -24.75 13.25 19.97
CA LEU A 237 -25.28 12.15 19.17
C LEU A 237 -26.80 12.29 18.97
N LYS A 238 -27.26 12.23 17.71
CA LYS A 238 -28.68 12.29 17.35
C LYS A 238 -29.33 10.91 17.49
N LEU A 239 -29.67 10.54 18.72
CA LEU A 239 -30.21 9.23 19.04
C LEU A 239 -31.59 8.96 18.38
N GLY A 240 -32.40 10.02 18.19
CA GLY A 240 -33.75 9.91 17.65
C GLY A 240 -33.87 9.43 16.19
N LYS A 241 -32.79 9.50 15.40
CA LYS A 241 -32.75 9.03 14.00
C LYS A 241 -32.04 7.69 13.83
N CYS A 242 -31.74 7.01 14.93
CA CYS A 242 -31.11 5.70 14.88
C CYS A 242 -32.19 4.65 14.55
N ASP A 243 -32.32 4.31 13.27
CA ASP A 243 -33.12 3.16 12.81
C ASP A 243 -32.46 1.86 13.28
N LEU A 244 -32.63 1.54 14.56
CA LEU A 244 -32.33 0.22 15.07
C LEU A 244 -33.64 -0.56 14.97
N GLN A 245 -33.84 -1.25 13.84
CA GLN A 245 -34.83 -2.32 13.80
C GLN A 245 -34.39 -3.37 14.82
N VAL A 246 -34.92 -3.25 16.03
CA VAL A 246 -34.82 -4.29 17.06
C VAL A 246 -35.56 -5.49 16.48
N ALA A 247 -34.81 -6.49 16.03
CA ALA A 247 -35.36 -7.79 15.71
C ALA A 247 -36.11 -8.29 16.96
N LYS A 248 -37.43 -8.46 16.80
CA LYS A 248 -38.31 -9.10 17.78
C LYS A 248 -37.96 -10.57 17.92
#